data_AF-A0A9P8QH61-F1
#
_entry.id   AF-A0A9P8QH61-F1
#
_cell.length_a   1.000
_cell.length_b   1.000
_cell.length_c   1.000
_cell.angle_alpha   90.00
_cell.angle_beta   90.00
_cell.angle_gamma   90.00
#
_symmetry.space_group_name_H-M   'P 1'
#
loop_
_entity.id
_entity.type
_entity.pdbx_description
1 polymer ?
#
loop_
_entity_poly.entity_id
_entity_poly.type
_entity_poly.pdbx_seq_one_letter_code
_entity_poly.pdbx_strand_id
1 'polypeptide(L)'
;MNSAYIESMIKPMSADQIIATLTKLQASGINMTAFDMPAILSVLNITQVQGLLASNSTVVNGLLQSLKPAQLYTIVGNFQNLTSTALITGAKTQDAALIQTTESVIALLMKKINSVFLDSQLYGLFSLMSNGAAPGTGSKKMLALATKLINGFLGGVVPASSVSVPERITKMIAYSQQSIFGDYPTTKDVAPSAIFTAIFFLFAIAHAGIWIKNRSLGHKFNISLGLCFYSLVRALGFLLRIVWAKHTFELNVALVSTIFIVIPTSFLPSLNLILAQRYFTWKHPSYGSHKLFQTVMYIIYFLVFAFILMTIVAAAVQTNYFLSAKHYLMTKQVIEASATLVVLYSAAATALVLFAEFVPKTSQDEHIKTFQPKWIKSFSYNYWVPKNAATEAANAVPEELRDATRIINSTNYHYTTINEEQEEVTEKSSVLSHNSSIFIVAFTTLALFIADVFRCVSTYIHQTKAAQSWIFEPVVMYVMFGVLETLINLVYIFGRIDLRFYKPDSFKASATVAAPVSQDSEVASSEASQEVKEAASA
;
A
#
# COMPACT_ATOMS: atom_id res chain seq x y z
N MET A 1 -46.57 19.77 22.76
CA MET A 1 -47.72 19.10 22.11
C MET A 1 -47.39 17.61 22.02
N ASN A 2 -48.32 16.71 22.32
CA ASN A 2 -48.07 15.27 22.13
C ASN A 2 -48.23 14.89 20.64
N SER A 3 -47.64 13.76 20.22
CA SER A 3 -47.66 13.29 18.84
C SER A 3 -49.08 13.14 18.27
N ALA A 4 -50.02 12.63 19.07
CA ALA A 4 -51.41 12.42 18.66
C ALA A 4 -52.17 13.72 18.31
N TYR A 5 -51.87 14.82 18.99
CA TYR A 5 -52.44 16.13 18.69
C TYR A 5 -51.86 16.74 17.41
N ILE A 6 -50.56 16.54 17.17
CA ILE A 6 -49.90 16.99 15.93
C ILE A 6 -50.46 16.20 14.74
N GLU A 7 -50.65 14.89 14.89
CA GLU A 7 -51.24 14.04 13.85
C GLU A 7 -52.66 14.49 13.50
N SER A 8 -53.52 14.71 14.50
CA SER A 8 -54.93 15.09 14.24
C SER A 8 -55.06 16.45 13.56
N MET A 9 -54.12 17.37 13.77
CA MET A 9 -54.06 18.66 13.08
C MET A 9 -53.55 18.55 11.65
N ILE A 10 -52.52 17.74 11.40
CA ILE A 10 -51.78 17.72 10.12
C ILE A 10 -52.43 16.76 9.11
N LYS A 11 -53.00 15.64 9.57
CA LYS A 11 -53.61 14.62 8.71
C LYS A 11 -54.64 15.14 7.69
N PRO A 12 -55.54 16.11 8.01
CA PRO A 12 -56.48 16.64 7.02
C PRO A 12 -55.86 17.66 6.05
N MET A 13 -54.62 18.12 6.27
CA MET A 13 -54.03 19.22 5.50
C MET A 13 -53.35 18.73 4.21
N SER A 14 -53.47 19.48 3.12
CA SER A 14 -52.62 19.31 1.93
C SER A 14 -51.20 19.85 2.17
N ALA A 15 -50.24 19.48 1.31
CA ALA A 15 -48.88 20.02 1.39
C ALA A 15 -48.85 21.56 1.33
N ASP A 16 -49.67 22.17 0.47
CA ASP A 16 -49.77 23.63 0.35
C ASP A 16 -50.35 24.28 1.61
N GLN A 17 -51.35 23.65 2.23
CA GLN A 17 -51.90 24.12 3.50
C GLN A 17 -50.86 24.04 4.63
N ILE A 18 -50.04 22.98 4.65
CA ILE A 18 -48.93 22.85 5.59
C ILE A 18 -47.91 23.97 5.37
N ILE A 19 -47.48 24.21 4.13
CA ILE A 19 -46.52 25.26 3.79
C ILE A 19 -47.06 26.65 4.15
N ALA A 20 -48.31 26.94 3.82
CA ALA A 20 -48.95 28.21 4.14
C ALA A 20 -49.03 28.43 5.67
N THR A 21 -49.29 27.36 6.42
CA THR A 21 -49.32 27.41 7.89
C THR A 21 -47.93 27.67 8.46
N LEU A 22 -46.91 26.93 8.02
CA LEU A 22 -45.51 27.16 8.42
C LEU A 22 -45.06 28.60 8.12
N THR A 23 -45.47 29.13 6.97
CA THR A 23 -45.14 30.51 6.56
C THR A 23 -45.80 31.54 7.47
N LYS A 24 -47.07 31.37 7.82
CA LYS A 24 -47.76 32.24 8.78
C LYS A 24 -47.12 32.16 10.17
N LEU A 25 -46.78 30.96 10.65
CA LEU A 25 -46.13 30.79 11.96
C LEU A 25 -44.77 31.50 12.01
N GLN A 26 -43.95 31.37 10.96
CA GLN A 26 -42.69 32.09 10.88
C GLN A 26 -42.89 33.61 10.82
N ALA A 27 -43.87 34.09 10.05
CA ALA A 27 -44.20 35.51 9.97
C ALA A 27 -44.68 36.09 11.31
N SER A 28 -45.33 35.27 12.15
CA SER A 28 -45.73 35.62 13.52
C SER A 28 -44.58 35.60 14.54
N GLY A 29 -43.33 35.43 14.09
CA GLY A 29 -42.15 35.46 14.96
C GLY A 29 -41.89 34.17 15.74
N ILE A 30 -42.59 33.07 15.42
CA ILE A 30 -42.35 31.78 16.10
C ILE A 30 -41.01 31.22 15.68
N ASN A 31 -40.19 30.81 16.66
CA ASN A 31 -38.92 30.17 16.39
C ASN A 31 -39.13 28.76 15.82
N MET A 32 -39.01 28.65 14.50
CA MET A 32 -39.21 27.42 13.74
C MET A 32 -38.21 26.30 14.13
N THR A 33 -37.06 26.64 14.73
CA THR A 33 -36.05 25.65 15.15
C THR A 33 -36.42 24.90 16.43
N ALA A 34 -37.42 25.39 17.17
CA ALA A 34 -37.93 24.75 18.38
C ALA A 34 -38.95 23.63 18.09
N PHE A 35 -39.39 23.49 16.82
CA PHE A 35 -40.30 22.42 16.43
C PHE A 35 -39.60 21.05 16.44
N ASP A 36 -40.32 20.04 16.95
CA ASP A 36 -39.93 18.64 16.82
C ASP A 36 -40.20 18.17 15.38
N MET A 37 -39.31 18.57 14.47
CA MET A 37 -39.39 18.24 13.05
C MET A 37 -39.45 16.73 12.79
N PRO A 38 -38.69 15.86 13.49
CA PRO A 38 -38.89 14.41 13.39
C PRO A 38 -40.32 13.95 13.67
N ALA A 39 -40.96 14.45 14.73
CA ALA A 39 -42.34 14.09 15.08
C ALA A 39 -43.36 14.60 14.04
N ILE A 40 -43.17 15.82 13.54
CA ILE A 40 -44.03 16.40 12.48
C ILE A 40 -43.90 15.60 11.18
N LEU A 41 -42.67 15.26 10.77
CA LEU A 41 -42.45 14.53 9.53
C LEU A 41 -42.91 13.06 9.60
N SER A 42 -42.90 12.45 10.80
CA SER A 42 -43.34 11.05 10.97
C SER A 42 -44.82 10.82 10.73
N VAL A 43 -45.66 11.87 10.77
CA VAL A 43 -47.12 11.76 10.58
C VAL A 43 -47.57 12.11 9.16
N LEU A 44 -46.64 12.49 8.28
CA LEU A 44 -46.96 12.85 6.90
C LEU A 44 -47.10 11.62 6.00
N ASN A 45 -48.11 11.63 5.14
CA ASN A 45 -48.24 10.65 4.07
C ASN A 45 -47.32 10.98 2.88
N ILE A 46 -47.18 10.02 1.95
CA ILE A 46 -46.26 10.13 0.82
C ILE A 46 -46.55 11.34 -0.09
N THR A 47 -47.82 11.69 -0.30
CA THR A 47 -48.23 12.84 -1.14
C THR A 47 -47.92 14.17 -0.46
N GLN A 48 -48.14 14.28 0.86
CA GLN A 48 -47.78 15.46 1.65
C GLN A 48 -46.25 15.67 1.62
N VAL A 49 -45.48 14.60 1.82
CA VAL A 49 -44.01 14.62 1.71
C VAL A 49 -43.57 15.07 0.31
N GLN A 50 -44.16 14.52 -0.74
CA GLN A 50 -43.85 14.89 -2.12
C GLN A 50 -44.04 16.40 -2.34
N GLY A 51 -45.17 16.97 -1.91
CA GLY A 51 -45.44 18.40 -2.06
C GLY A 51 -44.47 19.27 -1.26
N LEU A 52 -44.10 18.88 -0.05
CA LEU A 52 -43.11 19.61 0.76
C LEU A 52 -41.72 19.58 0.12
N LEU A 53 -41.26 18.42 -0.36
CA LEU A 53 -39.95 18.30 -1.01
C LEU A 53 -39.93 18.96 -2.40
N ALA A 54 -41.06 19.01 -3.11
CA ALA A 54 -41.19 19.71 -4.39
C ALA A 54 -41.17 21.24 -4.22
N SER A 55 -41.57 21.74 -3.05
CA SER A 55 -41.63 23.16 -2.75
C SER A 55 -40.26 23.85 -2.81
N ASN A 56 -40.23 25.05 -3.39
CA ASN A 56 -39.10 25.98 -3.30
C ASN A 56 -39.27 27.01 -2.17
N SER A 57 -40.23 26.78 -1.25
CA SER A 57 -40.46 27.66 -0.10
C SER A 57 -39.19 27.86 0.71
N THR A 58 -38.84 29.12 0.95
CA THR A 58 -37.72 29.52 1.81
C THR A 58 -37.91 29.03 3.24
N VAL A 59 -39.15 28.94 3.70
CA VAL A 59 -39.52 28.40 5.03
C VAL A 59 -39.18 26.92 5.13
N VAL A 60 -39.59 26.13 4.12
CA VAL A 60 -39.32 24.68 4.09
C VAL A 60 -37.82 24.41 3.96
N ASN A 61 -37.13 25.12 3.07
CA ASN A 61 -35.69 24.98 2.91
C ASN A 61 -34.92 25.40 4.18
N GLY A 62 -35.33 26.50 4.81
CA GLY A 62 -34.75 26.98 6.07
C GLY A 62 -34.95 25.98 7.21
N LEU A 63 -36.12 25.34 7.30
CA LEU A 63 -36.38 24.25 8.23
C LEU A 63 -35.44 23.06 8.00
N LEU A 64 -35.29 22.61 6.75
CA LEU A 64 -34.36 21.52 6.41
C LEU A 64 -32.90 21.87 6.78
N GLN A 65 -32.49 23.12 6.55
CA GLN A 65 -31.16 23.63 6.90
C GLN A 65 -30.94 23.79 8.41
N SER A 66 -32.02 23.95 9.19
CA SER A 66 -31.95 24.08 10.64
C SER A 66 -31.83 22.75 11.40
N LEU A 67 -32.04 21.61 10.71
CA LEU A 67 -32.02 20.28 11.33
C LEU A 67 -30.65 19.97 11.93
N LYS A 68 -30.62 19.60 13.21
CA LYS A 68 -29.41 19.05 13.83
C LYS A 68 -29.11 17.66 13.26
N PRO A 69 -27.84 17.20 13.25
CA PRO A 69 -27.47 15.88 12.73
C PRO A 69 -28.29 14.71 13.31
N ALA A 70 -28.61 14.73 14.60
CA ALA A 70 -29.44 13.70 15.23
C ALA A 70 -30.88 13.71 14.71
N GLN A 71 -31.47 14.91 14.52
CA GLN A 71 -32.80 15.03 13.92
C GLN A 71 -32.79 14.55 12.47
N LEU A 72 -31.75 14.91 11.70
CA LEU A 72 -31.58 14.45 10.33
C LEU A 72 -31.46 12.92 10.25
N TYR A 73 -30.72 12.29 11.17
CA TYR A 73 -30.61 10.83 11.25
C TYR A 73 -31.98 10.16 11.45
N THR A 74 -32.78 10.66 12.41
CA THR A 74 -34.14 10.16 12.64
C THR A 74 -35.04 10.37 11.43
N ILE A 75 -34.98 11.57 10.81
CA ILE A 75 -35.80 11.92 9.65
C ILE A 75 -35.46 11.03 8.44
N VAL A 76 -34.18 10.78 8.19
CA VAL A 76 -33.72 9.85 7.14
C VAL A 76 -34.33 8.45 7.36
N GLY A 77 -34.32 7.94 8.60
CA GLY A 77 -34.95 6.66 8.93
C GLY A 77 -36.47 6.66 8.70
N ASN A 78 -37.16 7.74 9.10
CA ASN A 78 -38.60 7.88 8.86
C ASN A 78 -38.93 7.88 7.37
N PHE A 79 -38.16 8.62 6.55
CA PHE A 79 -38.33 8.64 5.10
C PHE A 79 -38.06 7.27 4.47
N GLN A 80 -37.02 6.55 4.90
CA GLN A 80 -36.77 5.19 4.42
C GLN A 80 -37.94 4.26 4.71
N ASN A 81 -38.48 4.29 5.94
CA ASN A 81 -39.64 3.48 6.30
C ASN A 81 -40.87 3.83 5.46
N LEU A 82 -41.11 5.13 5.22
CA LEU A 82 -42.22 5.60 4.40
C LEU A 82 -42.10 5.14 2.95
N THR A 83 -40.96 5.38 2.30
CA THR A 83 -40.78 5.05 0.87
C THR A 83 -40.67 3.55 0.64
N SER A 84 -39.97 2.80 1.50
CA SER A 84 -39.91 1.33 1.40
C SER A 84 -41.27 0.68 1.53
N THR A 85 -42.07 1.10 2.52
CA THR A 85 -43.42 0.58 2.73
C THR A 85 -44.34 0.90 1.55
N ALA A 86 -44.26 2.12 1.01
CA ALA A 86 -45.05 2.55 -0.14
C ALA A 86 -44.67 1.79 -1.42
N LEU A 87 -43.38 1.59 -1.69
CA LEU A 87 -42.92 0.79 -2.84
C LEU A 87 -43.34 -0.67 -2.74
N ILE A 88 -43.15 -1.30 -1.58
CA ILE A 88 -43.53 -2.71 -1.37
C ILE A 88 -45.04 -2.87 -1.52
N THR A 89 -45.83 -1.95 -0.94
CA THR A 89 -47.28 -1.97 -1.07
C THR A 89 -47.70 -1.79 -2.52
N GLY A 90 -47.20 -0.74 -3.19
CA GLY A 90 -47.52 -0.46 -4.59
C GLY A 90 -47.15 -1.60 -5.53
N ALA A 91 -46.00 -2.26 -5.32
CA ALA A 91 -45.61 -3.43 -6.08
C ALA A 91 -46.55 -4.62 -5.85
N LYS A 92 -46.94 -4.88 -4.59
CA LYS A 92 -47.89 -5.96 -4.24
C LYS A 92 -49.28 -5.71 -4.81
N THR A 93 -49.74 -4.46 -4.81
CA THR A 93 -51.08 -4.06 -5.27
C THR A 93 -51.12 -3.68 -6.75
N GLN A 94 -49.98 -3.71 -7.45
CA GLN A 94 -49.83 -3.20 -8.82
C GLN A 94 -50.30 -1.73 -8.99
N ASP A 95 -50.14 -0.92 -7.94
CA ASP A 95 -50.51 0.50 -7.95
C ASP A 95 -49.36 1.33 -8.55
N ALA A 96 -49.44 1.55 -9.86
CA ALA A 96 -48.46 2.33 -10.62
C ALA A 96 -48.37 3.80 -10.13
N ALA A 97 -49.47 4.39 -9.66
CA ALA A 97 -49.49 5.77 -9.20
C ALA A 97 -48.74 5.93 -7.86
N LEU A 98 -48.91 4.96 -6.95
CA LEU A 98 -48.17 4.94 -5.69
C LEU A 98 -46.67 4.71 -5.91
N ILE A 99 -46.29 3.82 -6.82
CA ILE A 99 -44.89 3.59 -7.20
C ILE A 99 -44.28 4.89 -7.76
N GLN A 100 -44.92 5.50 -8.76
CA GLN A 100 -44.44 6.73 -9.40
C GLN A 100 -44.33 7.90 -8.40
N THR A 101 -45.31 8.04 -7.51
CA THR A 101 -45.29 9.04 -6.44
C THR A 101 -44.09 8.82 -5.51
N THR A 102 -43.83 7.57 -5.15
CA THR A 102 -42.73 7.22 -4.25
C THR A 102 -41.36 7.44 -4.90
N GLU A 103 -41.19 7.05 -6.16
CA GLU A 103 -39.97 7.35 -6.95
C GLU A 103 -39.73 8.86 -7.05
N SER A 104 -40.80 9.65 -7.26
CA SER A 104 -40.73 11.11 -7.27
C SER A 104 -40.27 11.68 -5.93
N VAL A 105 -40.77 11.16 -4.80
CA VAL A 105 -40.31 11.55 -3.45
C VAL A 105 -38.82 11.29 -3.27
N ILE A 106 -38.33 10.11 -3.69
CA ILE A 106 -36.91 9.75 -3.59
C ILE A 106 -36.06 10.70 -4.45
N ALA A 107 -36.47 10.98 -5.68
CA ALA A 107 -35.76 11.89 -6.56
C ALA A 107 -35.69 13.33 -5.99
N LEU A 108 -36.80 13.82 -5.42
CA LEU A 108 -36.86 15.12 -4.77
C LEU A 108 -35.99 15.17 -3.51
N LEU A 109 -35.96 14.11 -2.71
CA LEU A 109 -35.07 14.00 -1.55
C LEU A 109 -33.60 14.08 -1.98
N MET A 110 -33.21 13.35 -3.03
CA MET A 110 -31.84 13.43 -3.58
C MET A 110 -31.51 14.85 -4.08
N LYS A 111 -32.48 15.51 -4.72
CA LYS A 111 -32.34 16.92 -5.13
C LYS A 111 -32.09 17.84 -3.92
N LYS A 112 -32.83 17.66 -2.82
CA LYS A 112 -32.64 18.43 -1.58
C LYS A 112 -31.30 18.13 -0.92
N ILE A 113 -30.88 16.86 -0.84
CA ILE A 113 -29.54 16.45 -0.36
C ILE A 113 -28.44 17.17 -1.16
N ASN A 114 -28.61 17.29 -2.47
CA ASN A 114 -27.61 17.94 -3.32
C ASN A 114 -27.61 19.48 -3.23
N SER A 115 -28.73 20.14 -2.92
CA SER A 115 -28.87 21.60 -3.08
C SER A 115 -29.28 22.40 -1.83
N VAL A 116 -29.87 21.75 -0.82
CA VAL A 116 -30.47 22.43 0.34
C VAL A 116 -29.76 22.09 1.63
N PHE A 117 -29.48 20.82 1.90
CA PHE A 117 -28.77 20.42 3.12
C PHE A 117 -27.36 20.99 3.18
N LEU A 118 -26.88 21.32 4.38
CA LEU A 118 -25.55 21.85 4.63
C LEU A 118 -24.53 20.70 4.78
N ASP A 119 -23.28 20.96 4.39
CA ASP A 119 -22.19 19.97 4.54
C ASP A 119 -21.96 19.58 6.00
N SER A 120 -22.14 20.51 6.94
CA SER A 120 -22.05 20.24 8.38
C SER A 120 -23.11 19.24 8.87
N GLN A 121 -24.32 19.29 8.32
CA GLN A 121 -25.40 18.37 8.65
C GLN A 121 -25.09 16.97 8.12
N LEU A 122 -24.65 16.87 6.86
CA LEU A 122 -24.31 15.60 6.21
C LEU A 122 -23.08 14.96 6.86
N TYR A 123 -22.05 15.75 7.20
CA TYR A 123 -20.89 15.27 7.94
C TYR A 123 -21.27 14.78 9.34
N GLY A 124 -22.10 15.54 10.06
CA GLY A 124 -22.61 15.12 11.36
C GLY A 124 -23.44 13.83 11.28
N LEU A 125 -24.22 13.64 10.22
CA LEU A 125 -24.94 12.41 9.95
C LEU A 125 -23.98 11.23 9.78
N PHE A 126 -22.94 11.36 8.96
CA PHE A 126 -21.93 10.31 8.80
C PHE A 126 -21.17 10.03 10.11
N SER A 127 -20.90 11.06 10.90
CA SER A 127 -20.31 10.90 12.23
C SER A 127 -21.21 10.06 13.14
N LEU A 128 -22.53 10.30 13.15
CA LEU A 128 -23.47 9.48 13.93
C LEU A 128 -23.55 8.05 13.41
N MET A 129 -23.64 7.87 12.09
CA MET A 129 -23.70 6.55 11.44
C MET A 129 -22.44 5.69 11.67
N SER A 130 -21.30 6.34 11.92
CA SER A 130 -20.02 5.67 12.21
C SER A 130 -19.70 5.63 13.71
N ASN A 131 -20.63 6.01 14.58
CA ASN A 131 -20.44 6.08 16.03
C ASN A 131 -19.25 6.97 16.45
N GLY A 132 -19.10 8.12 15.79
CA GLY A 132 -18.04 9.08 16.06
C GLY A 132 -16.65 8.60 15.63
N ALA A 133 -16.57 7.81 14.55
CA ALA A 133 -15.30 7.34 14.03
C ALA A 133 -14.38 8.50 13.64
N ALA A 134 -13.07 8.27 13.80
CA ALA A 134 -12.05 9.20 13.35
C ALA A 134 -12.19 9.46 11.85
N PRO A 135 -12.07 10.73 11.39
CA PRO A 135 -12.25 11.09 9.98
C PRO A 135 -11.28 10.36 9.06
N GLY A 136 -11.77 9.88 7.91
CA GLY A 136 -10.96 9.13 6.94
C GLY A 136 -10.71 7.67 7.30
N THR A 137 -11.37 7.13 8.33
CA THR A 137 -11.33 5.70 8.68
C THR A 137 -12.58 4.96 8.22
N GLY A 138 -12.44 3.66 7.97
CA GLY A 138 -13.54 2.77 7.59
C GLY A 138 -14.21 3.15 6.28
N SER A 139 -13.48 3.72 5.32
CA SER A 139 -14.01 4.16 4.03
C SER A 139 -14.84 3.07 3.31
N LYS A 140 -14.45 1.80 3.44
CA LYS A 140 -15.21 0.66 2.90
C LYS A 140 -16.55 0.46 3.61
N LYS A 141 -16.56 0.53 4.94
CA LYS A 141 -17.80 0.45 5.72
C LYS A 141 -18.68 1.68 5.47
N MET A 142 -18.09 2.86 5.33
CA MET A 142 -18.82 4.09 5.05
C MET A 142 -19.50 4.03 3.68
N LEU A 143 -18.79 3.57 2.64
CA LEU A 143 -19.38 3.38 1.32
C LEU A 143 -20.52 2.34 1.37
N ALA A 144 -20.32 1.22 2.05
CA ALA A 144 -21.36 0.21 2.22
C ALA A 144 -22.58 0.75 3.00
N LEU A 145 -22.37 1.56 4.04
CA LEU A 145 -23.43 2.23 4.78
C LEU A 145 -24.18 3.24 3.91
N ALA A 146 -23.48 4.02 3.10
CA ALA A 146 -24.09 4.96 2.16
C ALA A 146 -24.92 4.21 1.11
N THR A 147 -24.40 3.15 0.50
CA THR A 147 -25.15 2.31 -0.45
C THR A 147 -26.38 1.68 0.22
N LYS A 148 -26.25 1.15 1.44
CA LYS A 148 -27.36 0.59 2.20
C LYS A 148 -28.41 1.67 2.53
N LEU A 149 -27.97 2.88 2.85
CA LEU A 149 -28.86 4.01 3.11
C LEU A 149 -29.68 4.35 1.87
N ILE A 150 -29.03 4.49 0.72
CA ILE A 150 -29.74 4.79 -0.53
C ILE A 150 -30.68 3.64 -0.93
N ASN A 151 -30.23 2.38 -0.80
CA ASN A 151 -31.06 1.21 -1.11
C ASN A 151 -32.26 1.07 -0.16
N GLY A 152 -32.13 1.51 1.09
CA GLY A 152 -33.23 1.53 2.06
C GLY A 152 -34.42 2.37 1.59
N PHE A 153 -34.16 3.48 0.89
CA PHE A 153 -35.25 4.27 0.30
C PHE A 153 -36.00 3.52 -0.80
N LEU A 154 -35.29 2.64 -1.53
CA LEU A 154 -35.83 1.82 -2.61
C LEU A 154 -36.47 0.51 -2.12
N GLY A 155 -36.70 0.35 -0.82
CA GLY A 155 -37.29 -0.86 -0.24
C GLY A 155 -36.37 -2.08 -0.25
N GLY A 156 -35.07 -1.91 -0.51
CA GLY A 156 -34.09 -3.00 -0.51
C GLY A 156 -34.26 -4.04 -1.63
N VAL A 157 -35.19 -3.80 -2.57
CA VAL A 157 -35.47 -4.69 -3.70
C VAL A 157 -34.48 -4.52 -4.86
N VAL A 158 -33.76 -3.39 -4.90
CA VAL A 158 -32.74 -3.14 -5.91
C VAL A 158 -31.42 -3.76 -5.45
N PRO A 159 -30.72 -4.53 -6.30
CA PRO A 159 -29.38 -5.02 -5.98
C PRO A 159 -28.47 -3.85 -5.59
N ALA A 160 -27.70 -4.00 -4.50
CA ALA A 160 -26.81 -2.94 -4.01
C ALA A 160 -25.80 -2.47 -5.07
N SER A 161 -25.45 -3.33 -6.03
CA SER A 161 -24.59 -3.01 -7.19
C SER A 161 -25.21 -2.00 -8.17
N SER A 162 -26.53 -1.86 -8.17
CA SER A 162 -27.27 -0.95 -9.06
C SER A 162 -27.59 0.39 -8.39
N VAL A 163 -27.19 0.58 -7.13
CA VAL A 163 -27.48 1.78 -6.36
C VAL A 163 -26.30 2.76 -6.42
N SER A 164 -26.48 3.87 -7.13
CA SER A 164 -25.50 4.95 -7.19
C SER A 164 -25.62 5.89 -6.00
N VAL A 165 -24.52 6.09 -5.26
CA VAL A 165 -24.46 7.12 -4.21
C VAL A 165 -24.34 8.50 -4.86
N PRO A 166 -25.10 9.53 -4.41
CA PRO A 166 -25.03 10.88 -4.95
C PRO A 166 -23.62 11.47 -4.97
N GLU A 167 -23.28 12.19 -6.05
CA GLU A 167 -21.94 12.74 -6.28
C GLU A 167 -21.46 13.68 -5.16
N ARG A 168 -22.37 14.47 -4.57
CA ARG A 168 -22.02 15.35 -3.44
C ARG A 168 -21.51 14.53 -2.24
N ILE A 169 -22.21 13.44 -1.89
CA ILE A 169 -21.83 12.57 -0.77
C ILE A 169 -20.49 11.90 -1.07
N THR A 170 -20.32 11.37 -2.28
CA THR A 170 -19.06 10.70 -2.63
C THR A 170 -17.88 11.67 -2.63
N LYS A 171 -18.05 12.91 -3.11
CA LYS A 171 -17.05 13.97 -2.99
C LYS A 171 -16.74 14.31 -1.54
N MET A 172 -17.74 14.47 -0.68
CA MET A 172 -17.52 14.73 0.75
C MET A 172 -16.73 13.61 1.43
N ILE A 173 -17.07 12.35 1.14
CA ILE A 173 -16.34 11.19 1.66
C ILE A 173 -14.90 11.21 1.14
N ALA A 174 -14.69 11.47 -0.14
CA ALA A 174 -13.37 11.56 -0.75
C ALA A 174 -12.51 12.68 -0.13
N TYR A 175 -13.08 13.88 0.07
CA TYR A 175 -12.39 15.02 0.67
C TYR A 175 -12.07 14.86 2.15
N SER A 176 -12.84 14.02 2.87
CA SER A 176 -12.57 13.66 4.26
C SER A 176 -11.55 12.52 4.42
N GLN A 177 -11.14 11.88 3.32
CA GLN A 177 -10.06 10.91 3.37
C GLN A 177 -8.73 11.60 3.71
N GLN A 178 -7.78 10.80 4.18
CA GLN A 178 -6.44 11.27 4.49
C GLN A 178 -5.64 11.48 3.22
N SER A 179 -4.78 12.48 3.22
CA SER A 179 -3.84 12.66 2.13
C SER A 179 -2.90 11.46 2.08
N ILE A 180 -2.76 10.88 0.88
CA ILE A 180 -1.84 9.78 0.62
C ILE A 180 -0.75 10.28 -0.32
N PHE A 181 0.47 9.75 -0.19
CA PHE A 181 1.58 10.17 -1.03
C PHE A 181 1.33 9.80 -2.49
N GLY A 182 1.22 10.80 -3.35
CA GLY A 182 0.82 10.65 -4.76
C GLY A 182 -0.66 10.77 -5.02
N ASP A 183 -1.47 11.08 -4.01
CA ASP A 183 -2.90 11.37 -4.14
C ASP A 183 -3.76 10.18 -4.63
N TYR A 184 -5.07 10.37 -4.55
CA TYR A 184 -6.09 9.52 -5.16
C TYR A 184 -6.06 9.72 -6.68
N PRO A 185 -5.86 8.65 -7.47
CA PRO A 185 -5.65 8.79 -8.91
C PRO A 185 -6.92 9.24 -9.63
N THR A 186 -6.72 10.06 -10.64
CA THR A 186 -7.76 10.52 -11.58
C THR A 186 -7.46 10.03 -12.98
N THR A 187 -8.28 10.37 -13.97
CA THR A 187 -8.01 10.07 -15.38
C THR A 187 -6.65 10.60 -15.87
N LYS A 188 -6.09 11.64 -15.23
CA LYS A 188 -4.75 12.18 -15.52
C LYS A 188 -3.62 11.22 -15.11
N ASP A 189 -3.86 10.31 -14.17
CA ASP A 189 -2.88 9.34 -13.70
C ASP A 189 -2.73 8.14 -14.65
N VAL A 190 -3.65 7.96 -15.61
CA VAL A 190 -3.67 6.78 -16.49
C VAL A 190 -2.41 6.71 -17.34
N ALA A 191 -2.04 7.79 -18.02
CA ALA A 191 -0.87 7.84 -18.90
C ALA A 191 0.47 7.64 -18.15
N PRO A 192 0.80 8.42 -17.09
CA PRO A 192 2.05 8.21 -16.38
C PRO A 192 2.13 6.83 -15.72
N SER A 193 1.02 6.33 -15.16
CA SER A 193 1.01 4.98 -14.58
C SER A 193 1.25 3.91 -15.64
N ALA A 194 0.68 4.03 -16.84
CA ALA A 194 0.90 3.07 -17.92
C ALA A 194 2.38 3.03 -18.36
N ILE A 195 3.02 4.21 -18.46
CA ILE A 195 4.45 4.33 -18.78
C ILE A 195 5.30 3.61 -17.73
N PHE A 196 5.08 3.92 -16.44
CA PHE A 196 5.86 3.28 -15.37
C PHE A 196 5.54 1.80 -15.23
N THR A 197 4.29 1.36 -15.42
CA THR A 197 3.96 -0.07 -15.50
C THR A 197 4.82 -0.77 -16.55
N ALA A 198 4.89 -0.25 -17.78
CA ALA A 198 5.69 -0.84 -18.84
C ALA A 198 7.19 -0.87 -18.49
N ILE A 199 7.73 0.25 -18.00
CA ILE A 199 9.15 0.36 -17.61
C ILE A 199 9.51 -0.66 -16.52
N PHE A 200 8.73 -0.74 -15.45
CA PHE A 200 9.03 -1.66 -14.35
C PHE A 200 8.79 -3.14 -14.71
N PHE A 201 7.87 -3.44 -15.62
CA PHE A 201 7.76 -4.80 -16.18
C PHE A 201 9.01 -5.17 -16.98
N LEU A 202 9.55 -4.26 -17.80
CA LEU A 202 10.80 -4.49 -18.51
C LEU A 202 11.98 -4.71 -17.54
N PHE A 203 12.05 -3.95 -16.44
CA PHE A 203 13.05 -4.20 -15.41
C PHE A 203 12.87 -5.54 -14.70
N ALA A 204 11.63 -5.95 -14.41
CA ALA A 204 11.36 -7.26 -13.83
C ALA A 204 11.87 -8.38 -14.76
N ILE A 205 11.59 -8.29 -16.07
CA ILE A 205 12.08 -9.23 -17.07
C ILE A 205 13.62 -9.22 -17.16
N ALA A 206 14.24 -8.03 -17.17
CA ALA A 206 15.69 -7.90 -17.24
C ALA A 206 16.40 -8.52 -16.03
N HIS A 207 15.93 -8.20 -14.81
CA HIS A 207 16.48 -8.78 -13.57
C HIS A 207 16.23 -10.28 -13.47
N ALA A 208 15.06 -10.76 -13.91
CA ALA A 208 14.77 -12.19 -14.01
C ALA A 208 15.72 -12.88 -14.98
N GLY A 209 15.93 -12.33 -16.18
CA GLY A 209 16.85 -12.86 -17.18
C GLY A 209 18.30 -12.93 -16.67
N ILE A 210 18.78 -11.87 -16.01
CA ILE A 210 20.10 -11.85 -15.35
C ILE A 210 20.17 -12.94 -14.28
N TRP A 211 19.16 -13.06 -13.42
CA TRP A 211 19.14 -14.05 -12.34
C TRP A 211 19.11 -15.50 -12.88
N ILE A 212 18.24 -15.80 -13.85
CA ILE A 212 18.13 -17.13 -14.48
C ILE A 212 19.45 -17.51 -15.12
N LYS A 213 20.05 -16.60 -15.91
CA LYS A 213 21.32 -16.87 -16.59
C LYS A 213 22.45 -17.07 -15.58
N ASN A 214 22.59 -16.20 -14.60
CA ASN A 214 23.60 -16.34 -13.56
C ASN A 214 23.44 -17.65 -12.78
N ARG A 215 22.21 -18.01 -12.41
CA ARG A 215 21.90 -19.27 -11.72
C ARG A 215 22.27 -20.49 -12.58
N SER A 216 22.01 -20.45 -13.89
CA SER A 216 22.37 -21.53 -14.83
C SER A 216 23.88 -21.73 -14.98
N LEU A 217 24.67 -20.69 -14.68
CA LEU A 217 26.13 -20.71 -14.70
C LEU A 217 26.75 -21.05 -13.33
N GLY A 218 25.93 -21.30 -12.29
CA GLY A 218 26.42 -21.51 -10.93
C GLY A 218 26.75 -20.22 -10.16
N HIS A 219 26.48 -19.05 -10.75
CA HIS A 219 26.71 -17.73 -10.16
C HIS A 219 25.50 -17.27 -9.35
N LYS A 220 25.48 -17.54 -8.04
CA LYS A 220 24.29 -17.28 -7.21
C LYS A 220 24.25 -15.83 -6.71
N PHE A 221 23.56 -14.96 -7.43
CA PHE A 221 23.33 -13.57 -7.01
C PHE A 221 21.83 -13.30 -6.76
N ASN A 222 21.36 -13.65 -5.54
CA ASN A 222 19.94 -13.56 -5.18
C ASN A 222 19.39 -12.12 -5.09
N ILE A 223 20.25 -11.10 -5.05
CA ILE A 223 19.81 -9.70 -5.08
C ILE A 223 19.09 -9.41 -6.41
N SER A 224 19.51 -10.01 -7.54
CA SER A 224 18.78 -9.89 -8.81
C SER A 224 17.36 -10.46 -8.75
N LEU A 225 17.14 -11.54 -7.98
CA LEU A 225 15.79 -12.07 -7.75
C LEU A 225 14.95 -11.10 -6.92
N GLY A 226 15.53 -10.51 -5.88
CA GLY A 226 14.90 -9.41 -5.13
C GLY A 226 14.57 -8.22 -6.03
N LEU A 227 15.48 -7.87 -6.94
CA LEU A 227 15.29 -6.79 -7.91
C LEU A 227 14.19 -7.10 -8.94
N CYS A 228 14.03 -8.36 -9.33
CA CYS A 228 12.88 -8.81 -10.12
C CYS A 228 11.58 -8.65 -9.33
N PHE A 229 11.54 -9.16 -8.09
CA PHE A 229 10.35 -9.14 -7.25
C PHE A 229 9.83 -7.71 -6.99
N TYR A 230 10.70 -6.79 -6.56
CA TYR A 230 10.24 -5.41 -6.30
C TYR A 230 9.79 -4.71 -7.57
N SER A 231 10.48 -4.91 -8.70
CA SER A 231 10.12 -4.29 -9.98
C SER A 231 8.74 -4.78 -10.44
N LEU A 232 8.46 -6.08 -10.26
CA LEU A 232 7.15 -6.65 -10.54
C LEU A 232 6.06 -6.04 -9.63
N VAL A 233 6.30 -5.98 -8.32
CA VAL A 233 5.35 -5.38 -7.37
C VAL A 233 5.10 -3.91 -7.70
N ARG A 234 6.15 -3.15 -8.04
CA ARG A 234 6.06 -1.75 -8.48
C ARG A 234 5.22 -1.60 -9.75
N ALA A 235 5.46 -2.45 -10.76
CA ALA A 235 4.70 -2.45 -12.00
C ALA A 235 3.20 -2.75 -11.77
N LEU A 236 2.90 -3.74 -10.93
CA LEU A 236 1.54 -4.09 -10.51
C LEU A 236 0.89 -2.96 -9.71
N GLY A 237 1.63 -2.25 -8.87
CA GLY A 237 1.14 -1.09 -8.13
C GLY A 237 0.64 0.03 -9.05
N PHE A 238 1.44 0.38 -10.06
CA PHE A 238 1.02 1.34 -11.10
C PHE A 238 -0.11 0.79 -11.99
N LEU A 239 -0.12 -0.50 -12.31
CA LEU A 239 -1.20 -1.11 -13.10
C LEU A 239 -2.54 -1.02 -12.37
N LEU A 240 -2.56 -1.37 -11.09
CA LEU A 240 -3.75 -1.24 -10.25
C LEU A 240 -4.13 0.23 -10.03
N ARG A 241 -3.17 1.16 -10.07
CA ARG A 241 -3.45 2.60 -10.02
C ARG A 241 -4.23 3.07 -11.25
N ILE A 242 -3.97 2.50 -12.44
CA ILE A 242 -4.78 2.76 -13.66
C ILE A 242 -6.21 2.27 -13.48
N VAL A 243 -6.40 1.08 -12.91
CA VAL A 243 -7.74 0.54 -12.63
C VAL A 243 -8.46 1.41 -11.62
N TRP A 244 -7.77 1.81 -10.56
CA TRP A 244 -8.32 2.71 -9.53
C TRP A 244 -8.70 4.08 -10.10
N ALA A 245 -7.90 4.64 -11.01
CA ALA A 245 -8.21 5.90 -11.71
C ALA A 245 -9.54 5.85 -12.48
N LYS A 246 -9.90 4.68 -13.02
CA LYS A 246 -11.15 4.46 -13.76
C LYS A 246 -12.32 4.06 -12.86
N HIS A 247 -12.02 3.46 -11.70
CA HIS A 247 -12.99 2.93 -10.75
C HIS A 247 -12.66 3.42 -9.33
N THR A 248 -12.87 4.72 -9.07
CA THR A 248 -12.42 5.40 -7.84
C THR A 248 -13.02 4.86 -6.55
N PHE A 249 -14.18 4.19 -6.62
CA PHE A 249 -14.88 3.60 -5.48
C PHE A 249 -14.55 2.11 -5.26
N GLU A 250 -13.71 1.50 -6.09
CA GLU A 250 -13.22 0.13 -5.87
C GLU A 250 -12.12 0.12 -4.80
N LEU A 251 -12.54 0.22 -3.54
CA LEU A 251 -11.64 0.41 -2.40
C LEU A 251 -10.68 -0.76 -2.16
N ASN A 252 -11.01 -1.97 -2.62
CA ASN A 252 -10.08 -3.09 -2.60
C ASN A 252 -8.91 -2.85 -3.57
N VAL A 253 -9.18 -2.38 -4.79
CA VAL A 253 -8.16 -2.04 -5.79
C VAL A 253 -7.32 -0.87 -5.29
N ALA A 254 -7.96 0.15 -4.70
CA ALA A 254 -7.29 1.29 -4.08
C ALA A 254 -6.27 0.87 -3.01
N LEU A 255 -6.70 0.01 -2.09
CA LEU A 255 -5.88 -0.49 -0.99
C LEU A 255 -4.69 -1.30 -1.54
N VAL A 256 -4.94 -2.25 -2.44
CA VAL A 256 -3.88 -3.09 -3.00
C VAL A 256 -2.89 -2.26 -3.84
N SER A 257 -3.37 -1.31 -4.65
CA SER A 257 -2.52 -0.38 -5.40
C SER A 257 -1.60 0.41 -4.47
N THR A 258 -2.15 0.98 -3.39
CA THR A 258 -1.37 1.75 -2.41
C THR A 258 -0.33 0.87 -1.72
N ILE A 259 -0.69 -0.35 -1.32
CA ILE A 259 0.26 -1.29 -0.71
C ILE A 259 1.39 -1.63 -1.69
N PHE A 260 1.07 -1.95 -2.94
CA PHE A 260 2.07 -2.31 -3.96
C PHE A 260 2.95 -1.12 -4.38
N ILE A 261 2.48 0.11 -4.23
CA ILE A 261 3.30 1.32 -4.40
C ILE A 261 4.19 1.56 -3.16
N VAL A 262 3.78 1.17 -1.95
CA VAL A 262 4.58 1.42 -0.74
C VAL A 262 5.61 0.30 -0.47
N ILE A 263 5.29 -0.97 -0.69
CA ILE A 263 6.22 -2.09 -0.42
C ILE A 263 7.62 -1.89 -1.04
N PRO A 264 7.75 -1.52 -2.33
CA PRO A 264 9.06 -1.44 -2.95
C PRO A 264 9.90 -0.27 -2.40
N THR A 265 9.28 0.77 -1.82
CA THR A 265 10.02 1.87 -1.17
C THR A 265 10.71 1.41 0.10
N SER A 266 10.19 0.40 0.79
CA SER A 266 10.86 -0.20 1.95
C SER A 266 11.87 -1.26 1.55
N PHE A 267 11.60 -2.01 0.48
CA PHE A 267 12.40 -3.17 0.09
C PHE A 267 13.67 -2.79 -0.68
N LEU A 268 13.60 -1.82 -1.60
CA LEU A 268 14.72 -1.43 -2.44
C LEU A 268 15.89 -0.81 -1.65
N PRO A 269 15.67 0.08 -0.66
CA PRO A 269 16.71 0.53 0.27
C PRO A 269 17.42 -0.62 1.01
N SER A 270 16.70 -1.68 1.37
CA SER A 270 17.31 -2.84 2.04
C SER A 270 18.26 -3.59 1.12
N LEU A 271 17.89 -3.78 -0.16
CA LEU A 271 18.79 -4.38 -1.15
C LEU A 271 20.03 -3.50 -1.37
N ASN A 272 19.85 -2.19 -1.44
CA ASN A 272 20.95 -1.23 -1.58
C ASN A 272 21.88 -1.24 -0.36
N LEU A 273 21.33 -1.37 0.85
CA LEU A 273 22.11 -1.51 2.08
C LEU A 273 22.96 -2.80 2.08
N ILE A 274 22.47 -3.90 1.51
CA ILE A 274 23.28 -5.12 1.32
C ILE A 274 24.45 -4.85 0.36
N LEU A 275 24.25 -4.09 -0.71
CA LEU A 275 25.34 -3.71 -1.63
C LEU A 275 26.38 -2.81 -0.91
N ALA A 276 25.92 -1.84 -0.13
CA ALA A 276 26.79 -0.98 0.69
C ALA A 276 27.58 -1.79 1.74
N GLN A 277 26.95 -2.77 2.39
CA GLN A 277 27.65 -3.69 3.32
C GLN A 277 28.74 -4.49 2.60
N ARG A 278 28.45 -5.02 1.41
CA ARG A 278 29.43 -5.77 0.60
C ARG A 278 30.60 -4.89 0.17
N TYR A 279 30.34 -3.64 -0.19
CA TYR A 279 31.37 -2.66 -0.50
C TYR A 279 32.25 -2.35 0.71
N PHE A 280 31.63 -2.06 1.86
CA PHE A 280 32.33 -1.79 3.11
C PHE A 280 33.21 -2.96 3.56
N THR A 281 32.68 -4.19 3.50
CA THR A 281 33.43 -5.40 3.90
C THR A 281 34.59 -5.70 2.95
N TRP A 282 34.50 -5.32 1.68
CA TRP A 282 35.61 -5.46 0.75
C TRP A 282 36.76 -4.49 1.05
N LYS A 283 36.44 -3.24 1.40
CA LYS A 283 37.44 -2.22 1.69
C LYS A 283 38.04 -2.36 3.09
N HIS A 284 37.23 -2.82 4.05
CA HIS A 284 37.59 -3.04 5.46
C HIS A 284 37.15 -4.45 5.93
N PRO A 285 37.86 -5.52 5.53
CA PRO A 285 37.50 -6.90 5.88
C PRO A 285 37.45 -7.16 7.39
N SER A 286 38.33 -6.53 8.19
CA SER A 286 38.33 -6.68 9.65
C SER A 286 37.01 -6.25 10.29
N TYR A 287 36.55 -5.04 9.97
CA TYR A 287 35.29 -4.51 10.48
C TYR A 287 34.07 -5.20 9.88
N GLY A 288 34.07 -5.45 8.56
CA GLY A 288 32.93 -6.07 7.88
C GLY A 288 32.71 -7.55 8.20
N SER A 289 33.76 -8.26 8.62
CA SER A 289 33.68 -9.67 9.05
C SER A 289 33.34 -9.83 10.53
N HIS A 290 33.43 -8.76 11.33
CA HIS A 290 33.20 -8.82 12.76
C HIS A 290 31.77 -9.29 13.09
N LYS A 291 31.65 -10.26 14.03
CA LYS A 291 30.37 -10.91 14.36
C LYS A 291 29.30 -9.91 14.79
N LEU A 292 29.67 -8.90 15.60
CA LEU A 292 28.71 -7.88 16.03
C LEU A 292 28.14 -7.09 14.85
N PHE A 293 29.00 -6.70 13.90
CA PHE A 293 28.57 -5.97 12.70
C PHE A 293 27.61 -6.81 11.85
N GLN A 294 27.95 -8.07 11.59
CA GLN A 294 27.09 -8.97 10.83
C GLN A 294 25.74 -9.22 11.51
N THR A 295 25.73 -9.46 12.82
CA THR A 295 24.50 -9.65 13.60
C THR A 295 23.62 -8.41 13.54
N VAL A 296 24.18 -7.22 13.71
CA VAL A 296 23.43 -5.95 13.60
C VAL A 296 22.84 -5.79 12.20
N MET A 297 23.60 -6.08 11.14
CA MET A 297 23.09 -6.03 9.76
C MET A 297 21.93 -7.02 9.54
N TYR A 298 22.04 -8.26 10.03
CA TYR A 298 20.94 -9.23 9.92
C TYR A 298 19.68 -8.81 10.69
N ILE A 299 19.83 -8.24 11.89
CA ILE A 299 18.71 -7.68 12.66
C ILE A 299 18.03 -6.57 11.84
N ILE A 300 18.83 -5.65 11.29
CA ILE A 300 18.32 -4.57 10.43
C ILE A 300 17.51 -5.12 9.26
N TYR A 301 18.02 -6.13 8.56
CA TYR A 301 17.30 -6.75 7.42
C TYR A 301 16.02 -7.46 7.83
N PHE A 302 15.99 -8.11 9.00
CA PHE A 302 14.78 -8.77 9.51
C PHE A 302 13.70 -7.76 9.90
N LEU A 303 14.08 -6.65 10.53
CA LEU A 303 13.14 -5.60 10.95
C LEU A 303 12.35 -5.04 9.76
N VAL A 304 12.96 -4.90 8.58
CA VAL A 304 12.27 -4.45 7.34
C VAL A 304 10.98 -5.22 7.13
N PHE A 305 11.05 -6.56 7.19
CA PHE A 305 9.91 -7.43 6.89
C PHE A 305 8.79 -7.24 7.92
N ALA A 306 9.14 -7.15 9.20
CA ALA A 306 8.19 -6.91 10.29
C ALA A 306 7.45 -5.58 10.12
N PHE A 307 8.17 -4.50 9.78
CA PHE A 307 7.58 -3.18 9.61
C PHE A 307 6.73 -3.06 8.34
N ILE A 308 7.12 -3.72 7.23
CA ILE A 308 6.28 -3.83 6.03
C ILE A 308 4.94 -4.47 6.38
N LEU A 309 4.97 -5.61 7.09
CA LEU A 309 3.75 -6.32 7.50
C LEU A 309 2.85 -5.44 8.38
N MET A 310 3.43 -4.78 9.38
CA MET A 310 2.69 -3.89 10.28
C MET A 310 2.08 -2.69 9.54
N THR A 311 2.79 -2.12 8.56
CA THR A 311 2.28 -1.02 7.73
C THR A 311 1.10 -1.45 6.87
N ILE A 312 1.16 -2.66 6.28
CA ILE A 312 0.06 -3.25 5.51
C ILE A 312 -1.17 -3.42 6.40
N VAL A 313 -0.99 -3.99 7.60
CA VAL A 313 -2.08 -4.18 8.56
C VAL A 313 -2.67 -2.84 8.97
N ALA A 314 -1.84 -1.84 9.29
CA ALA A 314 -2.31 -0.49 9.65
C ALA A 314 -3.17 0.13 8.54
N ALA A 315 -2.71 0.08 7.28
CA ALA A 315 -3.47 0.60 6.14
C ALA A 315 -4.79 -0.16 5.89
N ALA A 316 -4.77 -1.50 6.01
CA ALA A 316 -5.95 -2.32 5.89
C ALA A 316 -6.96 -2.03 7.01
N VAL A 317 -6.49 -1.86 8.24
CA VAL A 317 -7.33 -1.53 9.40
C VAL A 317 -7.99 -0.16 9.22
N GLN A 318 -7.23 0.87 8.82
CA GLN A 318 -7.77 2.20 8.53
C GLN A 318 -8.85 2.18 7.44
N THR A 319 -8.71 1.32 6.42
CA THR A 319 -9.66 1.26 5.30
C THR A 319 -10.94 0.47 5.65
N ASN A 320 -10.79 -0.63 6.38
CA ASN A 320 -11.88 -1.58 6.62
C ASN A 320 -12.69 -1.31 7.91
N TYR A 321 -12.12 -0.58 8.88
CA TYR A 321 -12.75 -0.41 10.19
C TYR A 321 -12.91 1.07 10.56
N PHE A 322 -14.03 1.37 11.22
CA PHE A 322 -14.20 2.61 11.96
C PHE A 322 -13.33 2.57 13.21
N LEU A 323 -12.46 3.56 13.36
CA LEU A 323 -11.52 3.63 14.47
C LEU A 323 -11.87 4.80 15.36
N SER A 324 -11.67 4.66 16.67
CA SER A 324 -11.65 5.84 17.54
C SER A 324 -10.38 6.67 17.27
N ALA A 325 -10.37 7.94 17.67
CA ALA A 325 -9.21 8.82 17.49
C ALA A 325 -7.90 8.21 18.04
N LYS A 326 -7.98 7.50 19.18
CA LYS A 326 -6.85 6.77 19.77
C LYS A 326 -6.32 5.67 18.87
N HIS A 327 -7.17 4.76 18.41
CA HIS A 327 -6.74 3.64 17.56
C HIS A 327 -6.26 4.12 16.19
N TYR A 328 -6.87 5.18 15.68
CA TYR A 328 -6.42 5.82 14.46
C TYR A 328 -5.01 6.41 14.61
N LEU A 329 -4.73 7.13 15.70
CA LEU A 329 -3.39 7.63 16.00
C LEU A 329 -2.37 6.49 16.13
N MET A 330 -2.72 5.37 16.76
CA MET A 330 -1.83 4.19 16.83
C MET A 330 -1.46 3.67 15.43
N THR A 331 -2.42 3.60 14.50
CA THR A 331 -2.13 3.18 13.13
C THR A 331 -1.22 4.18 12.39
N LYS A 332 -1.34 5.48 12.66
CA LYS A 332 -0.43 6.50 12.11
C LYS A 332 0.99 6.34 12.62
N GLN A 333 1.15 6.16 13.93
CA GLN A 333 2.46 5.97 14.56
C GLN A 333 3.19 4.75 14.00
N VAL A 334 2.47 3.67 13.68
CA VAL A 334 3.06 2.49 12.99
C VAL A 334 3.60 2.86 11.61
N ILE A 335 2.82 3.62 10.82
CA ILE A 335 3.22 4.06 9.48
C ILE A 335 4.42 5.04 9.56
N GLU A 336 4.39 5.98 10.49
CA GLU A 336 5.49 6.93 10.76
C GLU A 336 6.78 6.23 11.19
N ALA A 337 6.69 5.27 12.12
CA ALA A 337 7.83 4.49 12.58
C ALA A 337 8.43 3.66 11.43
N SER A 338 7.58 3.04 10.61
CA SER A 338 8.04 2.32 9.42
C SER A 338 8.74 3.24 8.42
N ALA A 339 8.20 4.43 8.15
CA ALA A 339 8.81 5.36 7.20
C ALA A 339 10.13 5.95 7.73
N THR A 340 10.21 6.24 9.03
CA THR A 340 11.45 6.67 9.71
C THR A 340 12.52 5.59 9.60
N LEU A 341 12.16 4.33 9.82
CA LEU A 341 13.09 3.21 9.72
C LEU A 341 13.66 3.05 8.30
N VAL A 342 12.85 3.25 7.26
CA VAL A 342 13.32 3.24 5.87
C VAL A 342 14.36 4.34 5.62
N VAL A 343 14.13 5.56 6.13
CA VAL A 343 15.13 6.64 6.07
C VAL A 343 16.42 6.24 6.80
N LEU A 344 16.32 5.60 7.96
CA LEU A 344 17.49 5.10 8.69
C LEU A 344 18.26 4.04 7.91
N TYR A 345 17.61 3.22 7.08
CA TYR A 345 18.30 2.26 6.20
C TYR A 345 19.10 2.95 5.11
N SER A 346 18.50 3.93 4.44
CA SER A 346 19.20 4.72 3.42
C SER A 346 20.33 5.56 4.03
N ALA A 347 20.13 6.10 5.24
CA ALA A 347 21.19 6.76 6.00
C ALA A 347 22.31 5.78 6.40
N ALA A 348 21.98 4.57 6.85
CA ALA A 348 22.97 3.54 7.19
C ALA A 348 23.78 3.11 5.96
N ALA A 349 23.14 2.95 4.80
CA ALA A 349 23.83 2.67 3.54
C ALA A 349 24.78 3.81 3.17
N THR A 350 24.34 5.06 3.34
CA THR A 350 25.16 6.26 3.10
C THR A 350 26.37 6.26 4.03
N ALA A 351 26.15 6.02 5.33
CA ALA A 351 27.19 5.95 6.33
C ALA A 351 28.22 4.87 6.00
N LEU A 352 27.81 3.67 5.58
CA LEU A 352 28.74 2.60 5.20
C LEU A 352 29.60 2.98 3.98
N VAL A 353 29.03 3.65 2.99
CA VAL A 353 29.78 4.14 1.82
C VAL A 353 30.78 5.21 2.24
N LEU A 354 30.37 6.18 3.07
CA LEU A 354 31.24 7.23 3.57
C LEU A 354 32.36 6.66 4.45
N PHE A 355 32.06 5.76 5.37
CA PHE A 355 33.07 5.11 6.21
C PHE A 355 34.05 4.29 5.36
N ALA A 356 33.57 3.60 4.32
CA ALA A 356 34.46 2.92 3.38
C ALA A 356 35.44 3.90 2.73
N GLU A 357 35.02 5.12 2.38
CA GLU A 357 35.89 6.14 1.77
C GLU A 357 36.82 6.87 2.73
N PHE A 358 36.34 7.27 3.90
CA PHE A 358 37.09 8.15 4.80
C PHE A 358 37.88 7.44 5.89
N VAL A 359 37.51 6.20 6.24
CA VAL A 359 38.27 5.43 7.23
C VAL A 359 39.51 4.86 6.53
N PRO A 360 40.74 5.17 7.02
CA PRO A 360 41.95 4.59 6.48
C PRO A 360 41.97 3.08 6.75
N LYS A 361 42.71 2.35 5.91
CA LYS A 361 42.89 0.90 6.07
C LYS A 361 43.67 0.63 7.35
N THR A 362 43.31 -0.43 8.07
CA THR A 362 43.99 -0.82 9.31
C THR A 362 45.09 -1.82 8.99
N SER A 363 46.21 -1.82 9.73
CA SER A 363 47.25 -2.86 9.59
C SER A 363 46.72 -4.28 9.82
N GLN A 364 45.65 -4.41 10.62
CA GLN A 364 44.95 -5.68 10.82
C GLN A 364 44.30 -6.22 9.53
N ASP A 365 43.95 -5.35 8.58
CA ASP A 365 43.35 -5.80 7.31
C ASP A 365 44.38 -6.58 6.48
N GLU A 366 45.67 -6.24 6.55
CA GLU A 366 46.75 -6.90 5.79
C GLU A 366 46.86 -8.39 6.12
N HIS A 367 46.61 -8.76 7.37
CA HIS A 367 46.75 -10.12 7.87
C HIS A 367 45.49 -10.98 7.73
N ILE A 368 44.36 -10.40 7.30
CA ILE A 368 43.13 -11.16 7.13
C ILE A 368 43.18 -11.91 5.81
N LYS A 369 43.08 -13.24 5.91
CA LYS A 369 42.91 -14.09 4.73
C LYS A 369 41.52 -13.87 4.13
N THR A 370 41.49 -13.57 2.84
CA THR A 370 40.24 -13.32 2.11
C THR A 370 40.05 -14.28 0.93
N PHE A 371 38.79 -14.53 0.56
CA PHE A 371 38.41 -15.27 -0.64
C PHE A 371 37.67 -14.37 -1.63
N GLN A 372 38.20 -14.28 -2.84
CA GLN A 372 37.71 -13.42 -3.91
C GLN A 372 37.27 -14.22 -5.16
N PRO A 373 36.23 -13.75 -5.89
CA PRO A 373 35.76 -14.38 -7.10
C PRO A 373 36.60 -14.04 -8.34
N LYS A 374 37.83 -14.59 -8.43
CA LYS A 374 38.79 -14.35 -9.55
C LYS A 374 38.31 -14.84 -10.93
N TRP A 375 37.29 -15.70 -10.99
CA TRP A 375 36.67 -16.13 -12.26
C TRP A 375 35.84 -15.03 -12.94
N ILE A 376 35.58 -13.92 -12.25
CA ILE A 376 34.99 -12.73 -12.87
C ILE A 376 36.11 -11.94 -13.51
N LYS A 377 36.20 -11.96 -14.85
CA LYS A 377 37.26 -11.28 -15.61
C LYS A 377 36.85 -9.90 -16.12
N SER A 378 35.55 -9.59 -16.21
CA SER A 378 35.06 -8.30 -16.73
C SER A 378 33.76 -7.90 -16.06
N PHE A 379 33.50 -6.58 -15.97
CA PHE A 379 32.20 -6.02 -15.59
C PHE A 379 31.42 -5.47 -16.79
N SER A 380 31.82 -5.82 -18.01
CA SER A 380 31.12 -5.38 -19.23
C SER A 380 29.72 -5.97 -19.32
N TYR A 381 28.82 -5.25 -19.98
CA TYR A 381 27.42 -5.67 -20.09
C TYR A 381 27.25 -7.04 -20.77
N ASN A 382 28.15 -7.41 -21.70
CA ASN A 382 28.13 -8.67 -22.44
C ASN A 382 28.87 -9.83 -21.76
N TYR A 383 29.58 -9.58 -20.67
CA TYR A 383 30.36 -10.62 -20.00
C TYR A 383 29.49 -11.56 -19.17
N TRP A 384 29.80 -12.85 -19.21
CA TRP A 384 29.19 -13.87 -18.36
C TRP A 384 30.28 -14.79 -17.82
N VAL A 385 30.12 -15.25 -16.59
CA VAL A 385 31.11 -16.11 -15.94
C VAL A 385 31.11 -17.51 -16.57
N PRO A 386 32.25 -18.23 -16.55
CA PRO A 386 32.29 -19.62 -16.95
C PRO A 386 31.38 -20.48 -16.07
N LYS A 387 30.79 -21.53 -16.66
CA LYS A 387 29.84 -22.41 -15.97
C LYS A 387 30.53 -23.11 -14.80
N ASN A 388 29.92 -23.08 -13.62
CA ASN A 388 30.37 -23.74 -12.38
C ASN A 388 31.72 -23.26 -11.81
N ALA A 389 32.32 -22.20 -12.34
CA ALA A 389 33.61 -21.68 -11.87
C ALA A 389 33.61 -21.31 -10.38
N ALA A 390 32.47 -20.84 -9.84
CA ALA A 390 32.34 -20.53 -8.42
C ALA A 390 32.45 -21.78 -7.52
N THR A 391 31.88 -22.90 -7.97
CA THR A 391 31.91 -24.18 -7.26
C THR A 391 33.30 -24.81 -7.35
N GLU A 392 33.90 -24.79 -8.55
CA GLU A 392 35.26 -25.28 -8.78
C GLU A 392 36.27 -24.53 -7.92
N ALA A 393 36.21 -23.19 -7.93
CA ALA A 393 37.07 -22.37 -7.09
C ALA A 393 36.85 -22.62 -5.59
N ALA A 394 35.62 -22.86 -5.15
CA ALA A 394 35.33 -23.15 -3.74
C ALA A 394 35.85 -24.54 -3.30
N ASN A 395 35.79 -25.54 -4.19
CA ASN A 395 36.28 -26.89 -3.92
C ASN A 395 37.82 -26.96 -3.89
N ALA A 396 38.50 -26.08 -4.63
CA ALA A 396 39.96 -25.98 -4.65
C ALA A 396 40.55 -25.37 -3.34
N VAL A 397 39.72 -24.73 -2.51
CA VAL A 397 40.19 -24.10 -1.27
C VAL A 397 40.54 -25.16 -0.20
N PRO A 398 41.81 -25.17 0.30
CA PRO A 398 42.24 -26.04 1.38
C PRO A 398 41.38 -25.89 2.64
N GLU A 399 41.20 -26.97 3.41
CA GLU A 399 40.31 -26.98 4.58
C GLU A 399 40.70 -25.93 5.64
N GLU A 400 41.99 -25.70 5.82
CA GLU A 400 42.57 -24.71 6.74
C GLU A 400 42.29 -23.24 6.36
N LEU A 401 41.85 -22.98 5.13
CA LEU A 401 41.55 -21.64 4.60
C LEU A 401 40.04 -21.40 4.41
N ARG A 402 39.19 -22.36 4.80
CA ARG A 402 37.73 -22.27 4.65
C ARG A 402 37.05 -21.29 5.62
N ASP A 403 37.79 -20.70 6.55
CA ASP A 403 37.34 -19.62 7.42
C ASP A 403 37.63 -18.22 6.85
N ALA A 404 38.30 -18.13 5.70
CA ALA A 404 38.66 -16.88 5.05
C ALA A 404 37.45 -15.94 4.83
N THR A 405 37.68 -14.64 4.98
CA THR A 405 36.65 -13.62 4.81
C THR A 405 36.28 -13.49 3.34
N ARG A 406 35.02 -13.73 3.01
CA ARG A 406 34.49 -13.67 1.65
C ARG A 406 34.14 -12.24 1.27
N ILE A 407 34.65 -11.78 0.14
CA ILE A 407 34.57 -10.41 -0.34
C ILE A 407 34.29 -10.36 -1.85
N ILE A 408 34.05 -9.16 -2.38
CA ILE A 408 33.83 -8.93 -3.82
C ILE A 408 35.18 -8.89 -4.57
N ASN A 409 35.17 -9.09 -5.89
CA ASN A 409 36.39 -9.18 -6.70
C ASN A 409 36.98 -7.82 -7.06
N SER A 410 38.25 -7.57 -6.73
CA SER A 410 39.01 -6.40 -7.15
C SER A 410 40.42 -6.81 -7.56
N THR A 411 41.04 -6.10 -8.50
CA THR A 411 42.49 -6.29 -8.78
C THR A 411 43.38 -5.45 -7.88
N ASN A 412 42.85 -4.39 -7.27
CA ASN A 412 43.59 -3.52 -6.36
C ASN A 412 43.06 -3.72 -4.94
N TYR A 413 43.86 -4.34 -4.07
CA TYR A 413 43.55 -4.57 -2.66
C TYR A 413 44.85 -4.58 -1.82
N HIS A 414 44.72 -4.57 -0.49
CA HIS A 414 45.84 -4.41 0.46
C HIS A 414 45.87 -5.51 1.52
N TYR A 415 45.35 -6.70 1.22
CA TYR A 415 45.25 -7.83 2.14
C TYR A 415 45.57 -9.13 1.42
N THR A 416 45.99 -10.16 2.16
CA THR A 416 46.34 -11.46 1.58
C THR A 416 45.10 -12.21 1.08
N THR A 417 45.15 -12.68 -0.17
CA THR A 417 44.05 -13.47 -0.76
C THR A 417 44.49 -14.92 -0.91
N ILE A 418 43.66 -15.88 -0.50
CA ILE A 418 44.02 -17.32 -0.50
C ILE A 418 44.41 -17.86 -1.88
N ASN A 419 43.96 -17.20 -2.95
CA ASN A 419 44.26 -17.55 -4.33
C ASN A 419 45.62 -16.97 -4.81
N GLU A 420 46.50 -16.50 -3.91
CA GLU A 420 47.88 -16.07 -4.22
C GLU A 420 48.90 -17.19 -3.99
N GLU A 421 48.59 -18.19 -3.16
CA GLU A 421 49.52 -19.28 -2.82
C GLU A 421 49.49 -20.45 -3.83
N GLN A 422 48.59 -20.44 -4.83
CA GLN A 422 48.31 -21.61 -5.68
C GLN A 422 48.60 -21.49 -7.20
N GLU A 423 48.90 -20.34 -7.80
CA GLU A 423 49.17 -20.28 -9.25
C GLU A 423 50.25 -19.29 -9.70
N GLU A 424 51.16 -19.82 -10.53
CA GLU A 424 52.15 -19.11 -11.34
C GLU A 424 51.52 -18.18 -12.40
N VAL A 425 52.23 -17.08 -12.62
CA VAL A 425 52.04 -16.02 -13.62
C VAL A 425 51.71 -16.57 -15.03
N THR A 426 50.43 -16.75 -15.39
CA THR A 426 50.11 -17.14 -16.79
C THR A 426 48.92 -16.46 -17.48
N GLU A 427 48.12 -15.59 -16.84
CA GLU A 427 47.16 -14.77 -17.59
C GLU A 427 47.17 -13.30 -17.17
N LYS A 428 47.24 -12.40 -18.16
CA LYS A 428 46.94 -10.97 -18.00
C LYS A 428 45.49 -10.81 -17.54
N SER A 429 45.24 -10.91 -16.24
CA SER A 429 43.95 -10.56 -15.66
C SER A 429 43.73 -9.06 -15.89
N SER A 430 42.67 -8.69 -16.62
CA SER A 430 42.34 -7.27 -16.82
C SER A 430 42.11 -6.59 -15.48
N VAL A 431 42.66 -5.39 -15.30
CA VAL A 431 42.51 -4.59 -14.08
C VAL A 431 41.02 -4.31 -13.83
N LEU A 432 40.45 -4.87 -12.77
CA LEU A 432 39.08 -4.65 -12.33
C LEU A 432 39.07 -3.61 -11.23
N SER A 433 38.72 -2.38 -11.61
CA SER A 433 38.57 -1.27 -10.67
C SER A 433 37.13 -1.13 -10.16
N HIS A 434 37.01 -0.67 -8.91
CA HIS A 434 35.73 -0.41 -8.26
C HIS A 434 35.26 1.04 -8.35
N ASN A 435 35.91 1.91 -9.12
CA ASN A 435 35.53 3.34 -9.21
C ASN A 435 34.06 3.51 -9.66
N SER A 436 33.62 2.76 -10.66
CA SER A 436 32.20 2.75 -11.07
C SER A 436 31.29 2.09 -10.04
N SER A 437 31.80 1.12 -9.27
CA SER A 437 31.05 0.46 -8.18
C SER A 437 30.74 1.45 -7.05
N ILE A 438 31.69 2.34 -6.72
CA ILE A 438 31.49 3.45 -5.77
C ILE A 438 30.40 4.38 -6.28
N PHE A 439 30.50 4.81 -7.54
CA PHE A 439 29.50 5.67 -8.15
C PHE A 439 28.10 5.03 -8.12
N ILE A 440 28.00 3.74 -8.48
CA ILE A 440 26.73 2.99 -8.44
C ILE A 440 26.10 3.09 -7.05
N VAL A 441 26.80 2.67 -5.99
CA VAL A 441 26.21 2.63 -4.65
C VAL A 441 25.97 4.03 -4.10
N ALA A 442 26.88 4.98 -4.32
CA ALA A 442 26.70 6.36 -3.85
C ALA A 442 25.49 7.03 -4.51
N PHE A 443 25.37 6.92 -5.83
CA PHE A 443 24.24 7.48 -6.58
C PHE A 443 22.92 6.84 -6.17
N THR A 444 22.85 5.50 -6.11
CA THR A 444 21.60 4.81 -5.78
C THR A 444 21.19 5.05 -4.34
N THR A 445 22.15 5.13 -3.42
CA THR A 445 21.87 5.46 -2.02
C THR A 445 21.34 6.88 -1.87
N LEU A 446 21.94 7.86 -2.55
CA LEU A 446 21.47 9.26 -2.50
C LEU A 446 20.06 9.40 -3.08
N ALA A 447 19.81 8.78 -4.24
CA ALA A 447 18.50 8.81 -4.88
C ALA A 447 17.41 8.18 -4.00
N LEU A 448 17.70 7.03 -3.36
CA LEU A 448 16.80 6.38 -2.42
C LEU A 448 16.57 7.24 -1.18
N PHE A 449 17.63 7.81 -0.60
CA PHE A 449 17.52 8.67 0.57
C PHE A 449 16.59 9.87 0.33
N ILE A 450 16.69 10.51 -0.85
CA ILE A 450 15.78 11.61 -1.22
C ILE A 450 14.32 11.12 -1.28
N ALA A 451 14.05 10.01 -1.97
CA ALA A 451 12.69 9.46 -2.08
C ALA A 451 12.11 9.06 -0.71
N ASP A 452 12.93 8.45 0.14
CA ASP A 452 12.57 7.99 1.48
C ASP A 452 12.25 9.16 2.41
N VAL A 453 13.03 10.25 2.35
CA VAL A 453 12.79 11.47 3.13
C VAL A 453 11.46 12.10 2.75
N PHE A 454 11.16 12.25 1.45
CA PHE A 454 9.87 12.79 1.00
C PHE A 454 8.70 11.95 1.49
N ARG A 455 8.83 10.61 1.36
CA ARG A 455 7.81 9.69 1.83
C ARG A 455 7.64 9.74 3.35
N CYS A 456 8.74 9.84 4.11
CA CYS A 456 8.72 9.95 5.56
C CYS A 456 8.10 11.27 6.02
N VAL A 457 8.50 12.41 5.48
CA VAL A 457 7.89 13.71 5.80
C VAL A 457 6.39 13.68 5.55
N SER A 458 5.95 13.06 4.45
CA SER A 458 4.51 12.93 4.14
C SER A 458 3.71 12.15 5.20
N THR A 459 4.31 11.21 5.94
CA THR A 459 3.58 10.48 7.01
C THR A 459 3.30 11.33 8.23
N TYR A 460 4.19 12.28 8.53
CA TYR A 460 4.06 13.20 9.65
C TYR A 460 3.11 14.38 9.36
N ILE A 461 2.76 14.59 8.09
CA ILE A 461 1.81 15.64 7.70
C ILE A 461 0.39 15.05 7.74
N HIS A 462 -0.36 15.37 8.79
CA HIS A 462 -1.74 14.92 8.97
C HIS A 462 -2.74 15.88 8.34
N GLN A 463 -2.94 15.74 7.03
CA GLN A 463 -3.90 16.55 6.27
C GLN A 463 -4.98 15.67 5.64
N THR A 464 -6.21 16.17 5.60
CA THR A 464 -7.24 15.57 4.75
C THR A 464 -7.03 15.96 3.30
N LYS A 465 -7.62 15.21 2.39
CA LYS A 465 -7.59 15.47 0.95
C LYS A 465 -8.09 16.88 0.61
N ALA A 466 -9.05 17.42 1.36
CA ALA A 466 -9.53 18.80 1.20
C ALA A 466 -8.46 19.87 1.43
N ALA A 467 -7.53 19.63 2.35
CA ALA A 467 -6.51 20.59 2.79
C ALA A 467 -5.08 20.11 2.43
N GLN A 468 -4.95 19.24 1.43
CA GLN A 468 -3.68 18.62 1.10
C GLN A 468 -2.66 19.64 0.59
N SER A 469 -1.42 19.48 1.01
CA SER A 469 -0.26 20.23 0.53
C SER A 469 0.36 19.62 -0.74
N TRP A 470 1.22 20.38 -1.41
CA TRP A 470 1.86 20.01 -2.67
C TRP A 470 2.65 18.69 -2.61
N ILE A 471 3.17 18.29 -1.45
CA ILE A 471 3.94 17.05 -1.28
C ILE A 471 3.12 15.79 -1.61
N PHE A 472 1.79 15.87 -1.50
CA PHE A 472 0.89 14.77 -1.81
C PHE A 472 0.51 14.70 -3.29
N GLU A 473 0.87 15.69 -4.11
CA GLU A 473 0.51 15.70 -5.52
C GLU A 473 1.03 14.47 -6.28
N PRO A 474 0.29 13.96 -7.28
CA PRO A 474 0.70 12.79 -8.05
C PRO A 474 2.09 12.91 -8.67
N VAL A 475 2.46 14.12 -9.13
CA VAL A 475 3.75 14.40 -9.76
C VAL A 475 4.91 14.05 -8.82
N VAL A 476 4.80 14.40 -7.53
CA VAL A 476 5.85 14.11 -6.55
C VAL A 476 6.07 12.61 -6.41
N MET A 477 5.01 11.81 -6.34
CA MET A 477 5.11 10.35 -6.30
C MET A 477 5.72 9.78 -7.59
N TYR A 478 5.33 10.26 -8.76
CA TYR A 478 5.92 9.78 -10.02
C TYR A 478 7.40 10.12 -10.15
N VAL A 479 7.86 11.26 -9.64
CA VAL A 479 9.29 11.58 -9.62
C VAL A 479 10.02 10.69 -8.62
N MET A 480 9.53 10.59 -7.37
CA MET A 480 10.21 9.86 -6.31
C MET A 480 10.20 8.34 -6.53
N PHE A 481 9.07 7.75 -6.91
CA PHE A 481 8.90 6.28 -7.04
C PHE A 481 8.91 5.79 -8.48
N GLY A 482 8.77 6.69 -9.46
CA GLY A 482 8.87 6.37 -10.87
C GLY A 482 10.26 6.69 -11.41
N VAL A 483 10.58 7.98 -11.52
CA VAL A 483 11.81 8.46 -12.19
C VAL A 483 13.07 8.04 -11.45
N LEU A 484 13.20 8.32 -10.15
CA LEU A 484 14.41 7.99 -9.39
C LEU A 484 14.67 6.48 -9.39
N GLU A 485 13.64 5.67 -9.14
CA GLU A 485 13.74 4.21 -9.20
C GLU A 485 14.04 3.69 -10.61
N THR A 486 13.58 4.37 -11.66
CA THR A 486 13.97 4.05 -13.04
C THR A 486 15.47 4.27 -13.24
N LEU A 487 16.01 5.40 -12.79
CA LEU A 487 17.45 5.68 -12.87
C LEU A 487 18.28 4.64 -12.09
N ILE A 488 17.83 4.27 -10.88
CA ILE A 488 18.46 3.23 -10.06
C ILE A 488 18.51 1.89 -10.80
N ASN A 489 17.42 1.47 -11.44
CA ASN A 489 17.40 0.22 -12.22
C ASN A 489 18.37 0.23 -13.39
N LEU A 490 18.41 1.34 -14.14
CA LEU A 490 19.34 1.48 -15.26
C LEU A 490 20.78 1.33 -14.77
N VAL A 491 21.11 2.00 -13.65
CA VAL A 491 22.43 1.90 -13.02
C VAL A 491 22.73 0.47 -12.54
N TYR A 492 21.75 -0.25 -11.98
CA TYR A 492 21.96 -1.65 -11.56
C TYR A 492 22.16 -2.62 -12.72
N ILE A 493 21.35 -2.50 -13.78
CA ILE A 493 21.40 -3.40 -14.94
C ILE A 493 22.68 -3.14 -15.75
N PHE A 494 22.91 -1.89 -16.19
CA PHE A 494 24.08 -1.55 -16.98
C PHE A 494 25.37 -1.57 -16.16
N GLY A 495 25.27 -1.25 -14.87
CA GLY A 495 26.39 -1.40 -13.95
C GLY A 495 26.78 -2.84 -13.67
N ARG A 496 25.98 -3.85 -14.07
CA ARG A 496 26.24 -5.27 -13.81
C ARG A 496 26.58 -5.53 -12.34
N ILE A 497 25.69 -5.08 -11.46
CA ILE A 497 25.87 -5.25 -10.00
C ILE A 497 25.99 -6.72 -9.59
N ASP A 498 25.43 -7.62 -10.39
CA ASP A 498 25.53 -9.06 -10.23
C ASP A 498 26.95 -9.57 -10.33
N LEU A 499 27.82 -8.88 -11.08
CA LEU A 499 29.25 -9.18 -11.16
C LEU A 499 30.04 -8.36 -10.13
N ARG A 500 29.77 -7.05 -10.02
CA ARG A 500 30.54 -6.11 -9.18
C ARG A 500 30.41 -6.39 -7.68
N PHE A 501 29.22 -6.78 -7.25
CA PHE A 501 28.91 -6.99 -5.83
C PHE A 501 28.74 -8.46 -5.50
N TYR A 502 29.19 -9.37 -6.35
CA TYR A 502 29.12 -10.80 -6.07
C TYR A 502 30.01 -11.17 -4.87
N LYS A 503 29.42 -11.87 -3.90
CA LYS A 503 30.11 -12.43 -2.74
C LYS A 503 29.94 -13.96 -2.80
N PRO A 504 31.02 -14.76 -2.79
CA PRO A 504 30.93 -16.21 -2.81
C PRO A 504 30.14 -16.80 -1.62
N ASP A 505 29.56 -17.99 -1.84
CA ASP A 505 28.85 -18.74 -0.80
C ASP A 505 29.78 -19.11 0.37
N SER A 506 29.19 -19.46 1.52
CA SER A 506 29.94 -19.95 2.68
C SER A 506 30.50 -21.35 2.39
N PHE A 507 31.74 -21.62 2.80
CA PHE A 507 32.34 -22.95 2.74
C PHE A 507 31.71 -23.93 3.74
N LYS A 508 31.09 -23.42 4.82
CA LYS A 508 30.37 -24.24 5.80
C LYS A 508 28.97 -24.58 5.30
N ALA A 509 28.79 -25.89 5.05
CA ALA A 509 27.58 -26.65 4.71
C ALA A 509 27.14 -26.71 3.23
N SER A 510 27.81 -27.61 2.47
CA SER A 510 27.19 -28.38 1.38
C SER A 510 26.97 -29.85 1.79
N ALA A 511 26.48 -30.07 3.02
CA ALA A 511 26.21 -31.41 3.55
C ALA A 511 24.71 -31.75 3.66
N THR A 512 23.84 -31.06 2.91
CA THR A 512 22.38 -31.35 2.99
C THR A 512 21.66 -31.37 1.65
N VAL A 513 22.37 -31.31 0.51
CA VAL A 513 21.76 -31.57 -0.80
C VAL A 513 22.73 -32.34 -1.67
N ALA A 514 22.84 -33.65 -1.42
CA ALA A 514 23.20 -34.71 -2.38
C ALA A 514 23.37 -36.03 -1.62
N ALA A 515 22.25 -36.61 -1.14
CA ALA A 515 22.19 -38.07 -1.12
C ALA A 515 21.65 -38.46 -2.51
N PRO A 516 22.34 -39.30 -3.30
CA PRO A 516 21.70 -39.92 -4.44
C PRO A 516 20.54 -40.76 -3.90
N VAL A 517 19.35 -40.58 -4.47
CA VAL A 517 18.22 -41.47 -4.22
C VAL A 517 18.64 -42.84 -4.74
N SER A 518 19.12 -43.71 -3.85
CA SER A 518 19.24 -45.14 -4.10
C SER A 518 17.81 -45.70 -4.21
N GLN A 519 17.53 -46.37 -5.32
CA GLN A 519 16.25 -46.96 -5.70
C GLN A 519 15.80 -48.17 -4.84
N ASP A 520 16.25 -48.31 -3.59
CA ASP A 520 15.97 -49.49 -2.75
C ASP A 520 14.99 -49.24 -1.59
N SER A 521 14.30 -48.10 -1.55
CA SER A 521 13.33 -47.79 -0.48
C SER A 521 11.86 -47.98 -0.86
N GLU A 522 11.56 -48.57 -2.03
CA GLU A 522 10.18 -48.83 -2.46
C GLU A 522 9.59 -50.17 -1.97
N VAL A 523 10.37 -51.01 -1.28
CA VAL A 523 9.88 -52.30 -0.74
C VAL A 523 9.54 -52.25 0.76
N ALA A 524 10.09 -51.29 1.52
CA ALA A 524 9.90 -51.22 2.98
C ALA A 524 8.64 -50.43 3.43
N SER A 525 7.91 -49.80 2.52
CA SER A 525 6.71 -49.00 2.85
C SER A 525 5.37 -49.71 2.59
N SER A 526 5.39 -50.85 1.88
CA SER A 526 4.19 -51.68 1.68
C SER A 526 3.91 -52.65 2.83
N GLU A 527 4.94 -53.12 3.55
CA GLU A 527 4.76 -54.08 4.67
C GLU A 527 4.28 -53.40 5.96
N ALA A 528 4.76 -52.19 6.27
CA ALA A 528 4.31 -51.44 7.45
C ALA A 528 2.86 -50.92 7.34
N SER A 529 2.28 -50.91 6.14
CA SER A 529 0.90 -50.47 5.89
C SER A 529 -0.14 -51.62 5.97
N GLN A 530 0.31 -52.87 6.00
CA GLN A 530 -0.57 -54.04 6.18
C GLN A 530 -0.71 -54.43 7.66
N GLU A 531 0.35 -54.37 8.47
CA GLU A 531 0.27 -54.70 9.92
C GLU A 531 -0.60 -53.74 10.74
N VAL A 532 -0.74 -52.47 10.32
CA VAL A 532 -1.59 -51.49 11.02
C VAL A 532 -3.08 -51.65 10.69
N LYS A 533 -3.44 -52.39 9.62
CA LYS A 533 -4.84 -52.65 9.26
C LYS A 533 -5.40 -53.95 9.87
N GLU A 534 -4.57 -54.92 10.21
CA GLU A 534 -5.02 -56.15 10.91
C GLU A 534 -5.18 -55.97 12.43
N ALA A 535 -4.51 -55.00 13.05
CA ALA A 535 -4.68 -54.69 14.47
C ALA A 535 -5.95 -53.88 14.81
N ALA A 536 -6.75 -53.48 13.82
CA ALA A 536 -7.98 -52.71 13.99
C ALA A 536 -9.27 -53.50 13.71
N SER A 537 -9.18 -54.82 13.50
CA SER A 537 -10.35 -55.70 13.31
C SER A 537 -10.33 -56.99 14.14
N ALA A 538 -9.74 -56.96 15.34
CA ALA A 538 -9.83 -58.04 16.33
C ALA A 538 -10.42 -57.53 17.65
#